data_AF-A0A966PYI4-F1
#
_entry.id   AF-A0A966PYI4-F1
#
_cell.length_a   1.000
_cell.length_b   1.000
_cell.length_c   1.000
_cell.angle_alpha   90.00
_cell.angle_beta   90.00
_cell.angle_gamma   90.00
#
_symmetry.space_group_name_H-M   'P 1'
#
loop_
_entity.id
_entity.type
_entity.pdbx_description
1 polymer ?
#
loop_
_entity_poly.entity_id
_entity_poly.type
_entity_poly.pdbx_seq_one_letter_code
_entity_poly.pdbx_strand_id
1 'polypeptide(L)'
;MLGNAHYYHQLTRKAVVLFGRLFDDISIIRKNDQTGKEINRFIVPIIYSPKEKMVTRIFSDPDLTRQLQAILPRMSFEITGITYDASRKQNNLLKSSKPITGGTTASSSWMGAPYDLNFQLNVYARNIDDGTHIVEQILPFFNPDFTVSASMVPDLGFIKDIPIILNNVTNNIEYEGNYDSVRYVYWTLNFTMKLHYYGPISTPKIIRTVYANIHNDDKLGPNYITKMVLANTAGSFKAEDVVFQGTSVRSSNAQGIVIHYNPGNDLLTVGATQGTFAVNNTIRAASTNGVAQIETLLVEQSKTVEIKIEPDPITAQPGDDYGYTTTITEWVDT
;
A
#
# COMPACT_ATOMS: atom_id res chain seq x y z
N MET A 1 5.19 17.84 3.35
CA MET A 1 5.26 16.39 3.68
C MET A 1 5.03 16.11 5.18
N LEU A 2 5.44 16.98 6.12
CA LEU A 2 5.02 16.92 7.53
C LEU A 2 3.80 17.81 7.89
N GLY A 3 3.22 18.52 6.90
CA GLY A 3 2.12 19.47 7.09
C GLY A 3 0.74 18.97 6.63
N ASN A 4 0.54 17.66 6.51
CA ASN A 4 -0.79 17.11 6.17
C ASN A 4 -1.69 17.07 7.41
N ALA A 5 -2.98 16.76 7.19
CA ALA A 5 -3.98 16.56 8.24
C ALA A 5 -3.44 15.69 9.39
N HIS A 6 -3.77 16.07 10.63
CA HIS A 6 -3.38 15.35 11.84
C HIS A 6 -3.86 13.90 11.77
N TYR A 7 -2.94 12.95 12.01
CA TYR A 7 -3.25 11.53 12.10
C TYR A 7 -2.58 10.94 13.36
N TYR A 8 -3.28 10.02 14.04
CA TYR A 8 -2.76 9.36 15.24
C TYR A 8 -3.30 7.93 15.37
N HIS A 9 -2.49 6.96 14.91
CA HIS A 9 -2.85 5.53 14.91
C HIS A 9 -2.71 4.83 16.27
N GLN A 10 -2.21 5.54 17.29
CA GLN A 10 -1.95 5.01 18.63
C GLN A 10 -0.99 3.80 18.64
N LEU A 11 -0.09 3.67 17.66
CA LEU A 11 0.74 2.47 17.48
C LEU A 11 1.60 2.17 18.71
N THR A 12 2.27 3.19 19.28
CA THR A 12 3.07 3.04 20.51
C THR A 12 2.20 2.66 21.71
N ARG A 13 0.99 3.22 21.81
CA ARG A 13 0.04 2.87 22.88
C ARG A 13 -0.43 1.42 22.76
N LYS A 14 -0.80 0.99 21.56
CA LYS A 14 -1.19 -0.40 21.26
C LYS A 14 -0.04 -1.36 21.55
N ALA A 15 1.19 -0.97 21.21
CA ALA A 15 2.41 -1.69 21.56
C ALA A 15 2.59 -1.87 23.08
N VAL A 16 2.42 -0.81 23.88
CA VAL A 16 2.48 -0.87 25.35
C VAL A 16 1.40 -1.81 25.91
N VAL A 17 0.18 -1.74 25.38
CA VAL A 17 -0.93 -2.62 25.81
C VAL A 17 -0.65 -4.07 25.43
N LEU A 18 -0.17 -4.33 24.21
CA LEU A 18 0.20 -5.66 23.75
C LEU A 18 1.29 -6.29 24.63
N PHE A 19 2.35 -5.54 24.89
CA PHE A 19 3.44 -5.99 25.77
C PHE A 19 2.94 -6.23 27.20
N GLY A 20 2.18 -5.31 27.79
CA GLY A 20 1.66 -5.47 29.15
C GLY A 20 0.73 -6.68 29.29
N ARG A 21 -0.11 -6.94 28.28
CA ARG A 21 -1.03 -8.10 28.25
C ARG A 21 -0.29 -9.44 28.23
N LEU A 22 0.92 -9.50 27.69
CA LEU A 22 1.72 -10.72 27.67
C LEU A 22 2.10 -11.22 29.07
N PHE A 23 2.18 -10.30 30.05
CA PHE A 23 2.61 -10.58 31.42
C PHE A 23 1.51 -10.36 32.46
N ASP A 24 0.24 -10.21 32.03
CA ASP A 24 -0.89 -9.87 32.92
C ASP A 24 -1.37 -11.07 33.75
N ASP A 25 -1.20 -12.30 33.25
CA ASP A 25 -1.71 -13.53 33.86
C ASP A 25 -0.62 -14.37 34.53
N ILE A 26 0.33 -13.70 35.19
CA ILE A 26 1.37 -14.38 35.99
C ILE A 26 0.89 -14.47 37.43
N SER A 27 0.86 -15.69 37.97
CA SER A 27 0.43 -15.94 39.35
C SER A 27 1.52 -16.62 40.17
N ILE A 28 1.49 -16.40 41.48
CA ILE A 28 2.37 -17.09 42.43
C ILE A 28 1.51 -17.98 43.30
N ILE A 29 2.02 -19.19 43.52
CA ILE A 29 1.41 -20.18 44.41
C ILE A 29 2.35 -20.38 45.59
N ARG A 30 1.87 -20.08 46.80
CA ARG A 30 2.57 -20.40 48.04
C ARG A 30 2.09 -21.75 48.55
N LYS A 31 3.01 -22.68 48.76
CA LYS A 31 2.72 -24.02 49.27
C LYS A 31 3.20 -24.15 50.71
N ASN A 32 2.59 -25.07 51.45
CA ASN A 32 3.05 -25.48 52.76
C ASN A 32 4.19 -26.49 52.60
N ASP A 33 5.37 -26.16 53.10
CA ASP A 33 6.58 -26.97 52.92
C ASP A 33 6.47 -28.41 53.46
N GLN A 34 5.60 -28.65 54.44
CA GLN A 34 5.43 -29.96 55.08
C GLN A 34 4.39 -30.84 54.40
N THR A 35 3.37 -30.24 53.78
CA THR A 35 2.23 -30.99 53.21
C THR A 35 2.14 -30.88 51.69
N GLY A 36 2.91 -29.99 51.08
CA GLY A 36 2.87 -29.68 49.65
C GLY A 36 1.56 -29.02 49.18
N LYS A 37 0.62 -28.76 50.09
CA LYS A 37 -0.69 -28.17 49.77
C LYS A 37 -0.57 -26.68 49.52
N GLU A 38 -1.35 -26.19 48.55
CA GLU A 38 -1.50 -24.77 48.24
C GLU A 38 -2.14 -24.02 49.42
N ILE A 39 -1.44 -23.00 49.92
CA ILE A 39 -1.91 -22.10 50.97
C ILE A 39 -2.59 -20.89 50.33
N ASN A 40 -1.95 -20.30 49.32
CA ASN A 40 -2.40 -19.06 48.72
C ASN A 40 -1.98 -18.98 47.25
N ARG A 41 -2.84 -18.37 46.44
CA ARG A 41 -2.57 -18.00 45.05
C ARG A 41 -3.05 -16.58 44.80
N PHE A 42 -2.18 -15.79 44.19
CA PHE A 42 -2.52 -14.44 43.78
C PHE A 42 -1.82 -14.08 42.47
N ILE A 43 -2.45 -13.20 41.70
CA ILE A 43 -1.92 -12.66 40.45
C ILE A 43 -0.95 -11.54 40.77
N VAL A 44 0.18 -11.50 40.07
CA VAL A 44 1.21 -10.48 40.23
C VAL A 44 0.81 -9.23 39.44
N PRO A 45 0.54 -8.08 40.11
CA PRO A 45 0.10 -6.89 39.41
C PRO A 45 1.21 -6.29 38.52
N ILE A 46 0.86 -5.93 37.28
CA ILE A 46 1.74 -5.23 36.34
C ILE A 46 1.28 -3.79 36.07
N ILE A 47 2.21 -2.84 36.00
CA ILE A 47 1.91 -1.44 35.66
C ILE A 47 2.92 -0.84 34.67
N TYR A 48 2.47 0.10 33.84
CA TYR A 48 3.38 0.92 33.06
C TYR A 48 3.93 2.05 33.94
N SER A 49 5.21 1.98 34.32
CA SER A 49 5.86 2.98 35.18
C SER A 49 7.38 2.87 35.08
N PRO A 50 8.10 4.00 35.17
CA PRO A 50 9.55 3.98 35.29
C PRO A 50 10.04 3.28 36.55
N LYS A 51 11.21 2.65 36.45
CA LYS A 51 11.86 1.95 37.57
C LYS A 51 12.02 2.87 38.79
N GLU A 52 12.57 4.06 38.60
CA GLU A 52 12.86 5.03 39.68
C GLU A 52 11.60 5.41 40.47
N LYS A 53 10.48 5.59 39.76
CA LYS A 53 9.19 5.90 40.37
C LYS A 53 8.63 4.75 41.19
N MET A 54 8.91 3.50 40.79
CA MET A 54 8.48 2.33 41.55
C MET A 54 9.37 2.11 42.78
N VAL A 55 10.67 2.28 42.64
CA VAL A 55 11.65 2.16 43.73
C VAL A 55 11.39 3.20 44.82
N THR A 56 11.18 4.46 44.45
CA THR A 56 10.82 5.52 45.40
C THR A 56 9.51 5.22 46.15
N ARG A 57 8.50 4.65 45.48
CA ARG A 57 7.26 4.22 46.13
C ARG A 57 7.46 3.08 47.12
N ILE A 58 8.40 2.17 46.86
CA ILE A 58 8.76 1.07 47.78
C ILE A 58 9.49 1.64 49.00
N PHE A 59 10.38 2.62 48.82
CA PHE A 59 11.21 3.18 49.90
C PHE A 59 10.59 4.32 50.70
N SER A 60 9.58 5.02 50.18
CA SER A 60 9.00 6.20 50.84
C SER A 60 8.25 5.90 52.15
N ASP A 61 8.13 4.63 52.55
CA ASP A 61 7.48 4.23 53.81
C ASP A 61 8.15 2.99 54.45
N PRO A 62 9.27 3.17 55.16
CA PRO A 62 9.98 2.09 55.85
C PRO A 62 9.24 1.57 57.10
N ASP A 63 8.36 2.37 57.71
CA ASP A 63 7.68 2.06 58.99
C ASP A 63 6.28 1.42 58.83
N LEU A 64 5.79 1.22 57.60
CA LEU A 64 4.55 0.47 57.30
C LEU A 64 3.25 1.02 57.93
N THR A 65 3.24 2.26 58.41
CA THR A 65 2.09 2.83 59.15
C THR A 65 0.98 3.37 58.24
N ARG A 66 1.21 3.57 56.94
CA ARG A 66 0.15 3.92 55.98
C ARG A 66 -0.49 2.66 55.40
N GLN A 67 -1.82 2.63 55.42
CA GLN A 67 -2.71 1.58 54.91
C GLN A 67 -2.61 1.32 53.37
N LEU A 68 -1.70 2.00 52.68
CA LEU A 68 -1.43 1.94 51.24
C LEU A 68 -0.03 1.33 50.97
N GLN A 69 0.30 0.28 51.72
CA GLN A 69 1.52 -0.50 51.54
C GLN A 69 1.69 -0.93 50.07
N ALA A 70 2.88 -0.75 49.50
CA ALA A 70 3.23 -1.38 48.24
C ALA A 70 3.35 -2.89 48.46
N ILE A 71 2.26 -3.62 48.18
CA ILE A 71 2.23 -5.09 48.25
C ILE A 71 3.19 -5.63 47.19
N LEU A 72 4.31 -6.24 47.61
CA LEU A 72 5.19 -7.06 46.76
C LEU A 72 4.69 -8.51 46.82
N PRO A 73 4.83 -9.29 45.73
CA PRO A 73 5.55 -8.99 44.50
C PRO A 73 4.74 -8.24 43.44
N ARG A 74 5.43 -7.48 42.57
CA ARG A 74 4.83 -6.68 41.48
C ARG A 74 5.76 -6.57 40.29
N MET A 75 5.17 -6.28 39.13
CA MET A 75 5.90 -5.96 37.91
C MET A 75 5.65 -4.52 37.47
N SER A 76 6.67 -3.90 36.89
CA SER A 76 6.50 -2.66 36.14
C SER A 76 7.28 -2.71 34.84
N PHE A 77 6.79 -2.07 33.80
CA PHE A 77 7.52 -1.97 32.55
C PHE A 77 7.48 -0.56 31.97
N GLU A 78 8.50 -0.24 31.18
CA GLU A 78 8.59 1.03 30.46
C GLU A 78 9.27 0.87 29.11
N ILE A 79 9.11 1.87 28.25
CA ILE A 79 9.87 1.99 27.00
C ILE A 79 11.17 2.72 27.34
N THR A 80 12.31 2.12 27.03
CA THR A 80 13.62 2.71 27.25
C THR A 80 14.16 3.42 26.01
N GLY A 81 13.71 3.03 24.81
CA GLY A 81 14.16 3.63 23.56
C GLY A 81 13.38 3.19 22.34
N ILE A 82 13.55 3.95 21.26
CA ILE A 82 12.98 3.66 19.94
C ILE A 82 14.09 3.86 18.91
N THR A 83 14.44 2.82 18.16
CA THR A 83 15.54 2.85 17.17
C THR A 83 15.06 2.39 15.80
N TYR A 84 15.54 3.03 14.74
CA TYR A 84 15.19 2.64 13.37
C TYR A 84 15.94 1.37 12.96
N ASP A 85 15.23 0.39 12.39
CA ASP A 85 15.82 -0.88 11.93
C ASP A 85 15.80 -0.95 10.39
N ALA A 86 16.90 -0.54 9.76
CA ALA A 86 17.02 -0.51 8.31
C ALA A 86 16.95 -1.90 7.65
N SER A 87 17.25 -2.97 8.37
CA SER A 87 17.27 -4.34 7.82
C SER A 87 15.88 -4.84 7.42
N ARG A 88 14.82 -4.32 8.07
CA ARG A 88 13.43 -4.66 7.81
C ARG A 88 12.76 -3.70 6.82
N LYS A 89 13.53 -2.80 6.21
CA LYS A 89 12.98 -1.80 5.28
C LYS A 89 12.49 -2.49 4.02
N GLN A 90 11.20 -2.37 3.77
CA GLN A 90 10.58 -2.79 2.53
C GLN A 90 10.62 -1.65 1.49
N ASN A 91 10.34 -1.96 0.22
CA ASN A 91 10.28 -0.95 -0.83
C ASN A 91 9.20 0.10 -0.51
N ASN A 92 9.61 1.38 -0.42
CA ASN A 92 8.73 2.50 -0.08
C ASN A 92 7.64 2.75 -1.12
N LEU A 93 7.78 2.23 -2.35
CA LEU A 93 6.77 2.36 -3.42
C LEU A 93 5.61 1.36 -3.25
N LEU A 94 5.72 0.39 -2.35
CA LEU A 94 4.64 -0.53 -2.07
C LEU A 94 3.57 0.16 -1.21
N LYS A 95 2.31 -0.04 -1.61
CA LYS A 95 1.13 0.39 -0.85
C LYS A 95 0.36 -0.82 -0.37
N SER A 96 -0.10 -0.77 0.87
CA SER A 96 -1.17 -1.63 1.34
C SER A 96 -2.50 -0.91 1.12
N SER A 97 -3.49 -1.62 0.60
CA SER A 97 -4.83 -1.09 0.35
C SER A 97 -5.92 -2.08 0.74
N LYS A 98 -6.97 -1.58 1.39
CA LYS A 98 -8.18 -2.33 1.72
C LYS A 98 -9.40 -1.62 1.12
N PRO A 99 -10.25 -2.28 0.34
CA PRO A 99 -11.50 -1.68 -0.13
C PRO A 99 -12.40 -1.37 1.06
N ILE A 100 -13.03 -0.18 1.05
CA ILE A 100 -14.03 0.17 2.07
C ILE A 100 -15.34 -0.51 1.67
N THR A 101 -15.88 -1.33 2.57
CA THR A 101 -17.12 -2.10 2.35
C THR A 101 -18.27 -1.18 1.92
N GLY A 102 -18.87 -1.45 0.76
CA GLY A 102 -19.96 -0.65 0.20
C GLY A 102 -19.54 0.67 -0.47
N GLY A 103 -18.22 0.93 -0.61
CA GLY A 103 -17.69 2.15 -1.20
C GLY A 103 -17.01 1.97 -2.56
N THR A 104 -16.75 3.09 -3.24
CA THR A 104 -15.90 3.18 -4.44
C THR A 104 -14.47 3.63 -4.11
N THR A 105 -14.12 3.66 -2.84
CA THR A 105 -12.83 4.11 -2.31
C THR A 105 -12.14 3.01 -1.52
N ALA A 106 -10.82 3.01 -1.51
CA ALA A 106 -10.00 2.09 -0.72
C ALA A 106 -9.20 2.87 0.32
N SER A 107 -9.09 2.34 1.54
CA SER A 107 -8.13 2.81 2.53
C SER A 107 -6.73 2.35 2.10
N SER A 108 -5.82 3.28 1.83
CA SER A 108 -4.47 2.98 1.37
C SER A 108 -3.42 3.68 2.23
N SER A 109 -2.31 3.00 2.51
CA SER A 109 -1.13 3.58 3.13
C SER A 109 0.11 3.03 2.44
N TRP A 110 1.14 3.86 2.36
CA TRP A 110 2.49 3.40 2.05
C TRP A 110 2.98 2.43 3.11
N MET A 111 3.98 1.63 2.72
CA MET A 111 4.60 0.68 3.62
C MET A 111 5.14 1.34 4.89
N GLY A 112 4.97 0.66 6.02
CA GLY A 112 5.36 1.20 7.32
C GLY A 112 6.88 1.24 7.51
N ALA A 113 7.35 2.25 8.25
CA ALA A 113 8.74 2.37 8.64
C ALA A 113 9.06 1.41 9.81
N PRO A 114 10.04 0.51 9.69
CA PRO A 114 10.42 -0.41 10.76
C PRO A 114 11.16 0.30 11.90
N TYR A 115 10.72 0.07 13.13
CA TYR A 115 11.39 0.53 14.34
C TYR A 115 11.42 -0.59 15.38
N ASP A 116 12.48 -0.60 16.18
CA ASP A 116 12.65 -1.44 17.35
C ASP A 116 12.28 -0.62 18.59
N LEU A 117 11.31 -1.12 19.35
CA LEU A 117 10.89 -0.57 20.64
C LEU A 117 11.57 -1.37 21.74
N ASN A 118 12.45 -0.70 22.50
CA ASN A 118 13.13 -1.32 23.62
C ASN A 118 12.26 -1.17 24.86
N PHE A 119 11.91 -2.30 25.47
CA PHE A 119 11.16 -2.38 26.72
C PHE A 119 12.06 -2.90 27.84
N GLN A 120 11.85 -2.36 29.03
CA GLN A 120 12.41 -2.89 30.25
C GLN A 120 11.29 -3.32 31.18
N LEU A 121 11.23 -4.62 31.49
CA LEU A 121 10.34 -5.20 32.49
C LEU A 121 11.13 -5.40 33.79
N ASN A 122 10.64 -4.80 34.86
CA ASN A 122 11.20 -4.89 36.19
C ASN A 122 10.25 -5.71 37.08
N VAL A 123 10.76 -6.77 37.70
CA VAL A 123 10.04 -7.58 38.70
C VAL A 123 10.60 -7.23 40.07
N TYR A 124 9.73 -6.93 41.03
CA TYR A 124 10.10 -6.63 42.42
C TYR A 124 9.49 -7.68 43.35
N ALA A 125 10.31 -8.30 44.19
CA ALA A 125 9.89 -9.29 45.17
C ALA A 125 10.64 -9.09 46.50
N ARG A 126 10.08 -9.56 47.63
CA ARG A 126 10.80 -9.54 48.91
C ARG A 126 11.80 -10.70 49.01
N ASN A 127 11.38 -11.87 48.56
CA ASN A 127 12.16 -13.10 48.60
C ASN A 127 12.68 -13.44 47.20
N ILE A 128 13.82 -14.10 47.13
CA ILE A 128 14.39 -14.61 45.86
C ILE A 128 13.41 -15.60 45.22
N ASP A 129 12.78 -16.47 46.02
CA ASP A 129 11.85 -17.51 45.57
C ASP A 129 10.62 -16.96 44.80
N ASP A 130 9.98 -15.92 45.34
CA ASP A 130 8.88 -15.23 44.66
C ASP A 130 9.34 -14.61 43.32
N GLY A 131 10.59 -14.13 43.26
CA GLY A 131 11.19 -13.58 42.05
C GLY A 131 11.49 -14.65 41.00
N THR A 132 12.07 -15.78 41.41
CA THR A 132 12.37 -16.92 40.52
C THR A 132 11.08 -17.57 40.00
N HIS A 133 10.04 -17.71 40.82
CA HIS A 133 8.73 -18.20 40.38
C HIS A 133 8.11 -17.38 39.23
N ILE A 134 8.28 -16.05 39.25
CA ILE A 134 7.80 -15.18 38.15
C ILE A 134 8.67 -15.38 36.91
N VAL A 135 9.99 -15.35 37.08
CA VAL A 135 10.93 -15.41 35.96
C VAL A 135 10.87 -16.75 35.23
N GLU A 136 10.71 -17.86 35.95
CA GLU A 136 10.56 -19.20 35.37
C GLU A 136 9.27 -19.36 34.55
N GLN A 137 8.22 -18.59 34.84
CA GLN A 137 7.01 -18.55 34.00
C GLN A 137 7.21 -17.74 32.71
N ILE A 138 8.23 -16.90 32.64
CA ILE A 138 8.50 -16.03 31.49
C ILE A 138 9.51 -16.68 30.54
N LEU A 139 10.67 -17.10 31.08
CA LEU A 139 11.83 -17.49 30.27
C LEU A 139 11.56 -18.58 29.21
N PRO A 140 10.81 -19.67 29.49
CA PRO A 140 10.63 -20.76 28.53
C PRO A 140 9.90 -20.36 27.25
N PHE A 141 9.15 -19.24 27.26
CA PHE A 141 8.41 -18.76 26.08
C PHE A 141 9.27 -17.95 25.11
N PHE A 142 10.49 -17.56 25.50
CA PHE A 142 11.39 -16.73 24.68
C PHE A 142 12.63 -17.53 24.26
N ASN A 143 12.54 -18.21 23.11
CA ASN A 143 13.61 -19.07 22.59
C ASN A 143 14.06 -18.66 21.16
N PRO A 144 14.67 -17.49 20.91
CA PRO A 144 14.91 -16.30 21.73
C PRO A 144 13.82 -15.21 21.58
N ASP A 145 12.84 -15.47 20.72
CA ASP A 145 11.75 -14.56 20.40
C ASP A 145 10.38 -15.22 20.58
N PHE A 146 9.40 -14.38 20.91
CA PHE A 146 7.99 -14.73 20.96
C PHE A 146 7.23 -13.82 20.00
N THR A 147 6.55 -14.40 19.02
CA THR A 147 5.89 -13.65 17.95
C THR A 147 4.38 -13.60 18.15
N VAL A 148 3.82 -12.39 18.17
CA VAL A 148 2.38 -12.16 18.30
C VAL A 148 1.82 -11.54 17.03
N SER A 149 0.76 -12.11 16.49
CA SER A 149 0.04 -11.55 15.35
C SER A 149 -0.98 -10.51 15.83
N ALA A 150 -0.84 -9.25 15.40
CA ALA A 150 -1.75 -8.18 15.77
C ALA A 150 -2.11 -7.28 14.57
N SER A 151 -3.36 -6.83 14.51
CA SER A 151 -3.77 -5.79 13.56
C SER A 151 -3.60 -4.41 14.20
N MET A 152 -2.42 -3.80 13.96
CA MET A 152 -2.09 -2.50 14.57
C MET A 152 -2.83 -1.32 13.93
N VAL A 153 -3.23 -1.45 12.65
CA VAL A 153 -4.03 -0.46 11.91
C VAL A 153 -5.25 -1.18 11.29
N PRO A 154 -6.37 -1.30 12.04
CA PRO A 154 -7.56 -2.03 11.59
C PRO A 154 -8.14 -1.52 10.25
N ASP A 155 -7.99 -0.21 9.99
CA ASP A 155 -8.46 0.44 8.77
C ASP A 155 -7.80 -0.09 7.49
N LEU A 156 -6.56 -0.59 7.60
CA LEU A 156 -5.83 -1.23 6.50
C LEU A 156 -6.04 -2.75 6.46
N GLY A 157 -6.63 -3.33 7.51
CA GLY A 157 -7.10 -4.72 7.56
C GLY A 157 -6.04 -5.80 7.44
N PHE A 158 -4.75 -5.48 7.44
CA PHE A 158 -3.70 -6.49 7.54
C PHE A 158 -3.44 -6.86 9.00
N ILE A 159 -3.15 -8.15 9.21
CA ILE A 159 -2.60 -8.68 10.44
C ILE A 159 -1.09 -8.76 10.22
N LYS A 160 -0.31 -8.34 11.22
CA LYS A 160 1.15 -8.39 11.14
C LYS A 160 1.72 -9.09 12.34
N ASP A 161 2.72 -9.91 12.09
CA ASP A 161 3.48 -10.61 13.11
C ASP A 161 4.53 -9.67 13.72
N ILE A 162 4.53 -9.60 15.05
CA ILE A 162 5.37 -8.73 15.85
C ILE A 162 6.24 -9.63 16.74
N PRO A 163 7.51 -9.84 16.38
CA PRO A 163 8.44 -10.55 17.25
C PRO A 163 8.85 -9.68 18.42
N ILE A 164 8.84 -10.27 19.61
CA ILE A 164 9.34 -9.72 20.87
C ILE A 164 10.53 -10.59 21.27
N ILE A 165 11.72 -10.00 21.27
CA ILE A 165 12.98 -10.69 21.57
C ILE A 165 13.37 -10.38 23.01
N LEU A 166 13.74 -11.39 23.79
CA LEU A 166 14.38 -11.20 25.09
C LEU A 166 15.89 -11.07 24.89
N ASN A 167 16.46 -9.90 25.19
CA ASN A 167 17.89 -9.64 24.98
C ASN A 167 18.74 -10.10 26.15
N ASN A 168 18.32 -9.77 27.37
CA ASN A 168 19.05 -10.13 28.57
C ASN A 168 18.11 -10.11 29.79
N VAL A 169 18.56 -10.84 30.82
CA VAL A 169 17.96 -10.85 32.14
C VAL A 169 19.07 -10.60 33.15
N THR A 170 18.85 -9.65 34.05
CA THR A 170 19.77 -9.32 35.14
C THR A 170 19.02 -9.39 36.46
N ASN A 171 19.69 -9.94 37.47
CA ASN A 171 19.19 -9.99 38.84
C ASN A 171 20.07 -9.10 39.71
N ASN A 172 19.46 -8.34 40.61
CA ASN A 172 20.18 -7.63 41.65
C ASN A 172 19.47 -7.77 43.00
N ILE A 173 20.26 -7.90 44.06
CA ILE A 173 19.79 -8.18 45.43
C ILE A 173 20.28 -7.05 46.32
N GLU A 174 19.35 -6.37 46.98
CA GLU A 174 19.66 -5.31 47.94
C GLU A 174 19.57 -5.87 49.37
N TYR A 175 20.67 -5.76 50.11
CA TYR A 175 20.78 -6.19 51.51
C TYR A 175 20.54 -5.02 52.46
N GLU A 176 19.86 -5.28 53.58
CA GLU A 176 19.69 -4.30 54.65
C GLU A 176 20.61 -4.63 55.82
N GLY A 177 21.71 -3.88 55.96
CA GLY A 177 22.56 -3.76 57.18
C GLY A 177 23.28 -5.01 57.70
N ASN A 178 22.73 -6.21 57.50
CA ASN A 178 23.23 -7.51 57.89
C ASN A 178 23.11 -8.46 56.67
N TYR A 179 24.12 -9.29 56.44
CA TYR A 179 24.22 -10.14 55.23
C TYR A 179 23.07 -11.17 55.09
N ASP A 180 22.33 -11.44 56.16
CA ASP A 180 21.22 -12.39 56.18
C ASP A 180 19.84 -11.80 55.85
N SER A 181 19.65 -10.47 55.90
CA SER A 181 18.36 -9.82 55.64
C SER A 181 18.31 -9.15 54.28
N VAL A 182 17.67 -9.82 53.31
CA VAL A 182 17.37 -9.26 51.98
C VAL A 182 16.24 -8.24 52.09
N ARG A 183 16.47 -7.01 51.65
CA ARG A 183 15.48 -5.92 51.69
C ARG A 183 14.43 -6.09 50.60
N TYR A 184 14.89 -6.36 49.39
CA TYR A 184 14.09 -6.75 48.23
C TYR A 184 15.02 -7.21 47.10
N VAL A 185 14.47 -8.01 46.20
CA VAL A 185 15.12 -8.51 45.00
C VAL A 185 14.43 -7.87 43.81
N TYR A 186 15.22 -7.43 42.83
CA TYR A 186 14.64 -7.01 41.56
C TYR A 186 15.33 -7.67 40.37
N TRP A 187 14.49 -8.08 39.42
CA TRP A 187 14.92 -8.63 38.15
C TRP A 187 14.61 -7.62 37.05
N THR A 188 15.58 -7.37 36.17
CA THR A 188 15.43 -6.49 35.01
C THR A 188 15.57 -7.32 33.74
N LEU A 189 14.48 -7.42 32.98
CA LEU A 189 14.41 -8.13 31.71
C LEU A 189 14.31 -7.09 30.59
N ASN A 190 15.25 -7.11 29.65
CA ASN A 190 15.27 -6.18 28.53
C ASN A 190 14.76 -6.86 27.25
N PHE A 191 13.71 -6.30 26.65
CA PHE A 191 13.07 -6.82 25.46
C PHE A 191 13.18 -5.85 24.28
N THR A 192 13.23 -6.39 23.07
CA THR A 192 13.11 -5.62 21.83
C THR A 192 11.87 -6.08 21.09
N MET A 193 10.91 -5.17 20.92
CA MET A 193 9.71 -5.42 20.13
C MET A 193 9.82 -4.76 18.76
N LYS A 194 9.66 -5.58 17.72
CA LYS A 194 9.87 -5.18 16.33
C LYS A 194 8.57 -4.64 15.70
N LEU A 195 8.36 -3.33 15.74
CA LEU A 195 7.14 -2.68 15.24
C LEU A 195 7.36 -2.01 13.87
N HIS A 196 6.26 -1.69 13.17
CA HIS A 196 6.26 -0.79 12.02
C HIS A 196 5.33 0.40 12.27
N TYR A 197 5.80 1.60 11.96
CA TYR A 197 5.02 2.83 12.03
C TYR A 197 4.45 3.18 10.67
N TYR A 198 3.17 3.52 10.62
CA TYR A 198 2.46 3.84 9.37
C TYR A 198 2.14 5.33 9.29
N GLY A 199 2.16 5.84 8.06
CA GLY A 199 1.78 7.22 7.76
C GLY A 199 0.26 7.44 7.75
N PRO A 200 -0.20 8.60 7.26
CA PRO A 200 -1.62 8.87 7.11
C PRO A 200 -2.25 7.92 6.08
N ILE A 201 -3.49 7.54 6.32
CA ILE A 201 -4.28 6.74 5.38
C ILE A 201 -4.89 7.68 4.36
N SER A 202 -4.70 7.38 3.07
CA SER A 202 -5.36 8.05 1.96
C SER A 202 -6.52 7.19 1.46
N THR A 203 -7.60 7.82 1.00
CA THR A 203 -8.80 7.15 0.48
C THR A 203 -8.95 7.33 -1.05
N PRO A 204 -8.03 6.82 -1.89
CA PRO A 204 -8.18 6.91 -3.33
C PRO A 204 -9.41 6.15 -3.82
N LYS A 205 -9.97 6.61 -4.94
CA LYS A 205 -11.00 5.88 -5.67
C LYS A 205 -10.40 4.60 -6.27
N ILE A 206 -11.18 3.53 -6.23
CA ILE A 206 -10.84 2.25 -6.86
C ILE A 206 -11.01 2.43 -8.37
N ILE A 207 -10.02 1.97 -9.14
CA ILE A 207 -10.12 1.93 -10.60
C ILE A 207 -11.07 0.78 -10.96
N ARG A 208 -12.17 1.11 -11.65
CA ARG A 208 -13.22 0.14 -12.05
C ARG A 208 -13.36 -0.01 -13.57
N THR A 209 -12.91 0.97 -14.34
CA THR A 209 -13.05 0.98 -15.80
C THR A 209 -11.68 1.06 -16.44
N VAL A 210 -11.44 0.24 -17.46
CA VAL A 210 -10.28 0.33 -18.32
C VAL A 210 -10.74 0.62 -19.74
N TYR A 211 -10.07 1.58 -20.38
CA TYR A 211 -10.24 1.89 -21.80
C TYR A 211 -8.98 1.43 -22.53
N ALA A 212 -9.14 0.55 -23.52
CA ALA A 212 -8.10 0.22 -24.49
C ALA A 212 -8.59 0.66 -25.87
N ASN A 213 -8.05 1.78 -26.35
CA ASN A 213 -8.40 2.35 -27.64
C ASN A 213 -7.36 1.92 -28.69
N ILE A 214 -7.84 1.45 -29.84
CA ILE A 214 -7.01 1.21 -31.02
C ILE A 214 -7.31 2.33 -32.01
N HIS A 215 -6.26 3.07 -32.37
CA HIS A 215 -6.30 4.11 -33.38
C HIS A 215 -5.62 3.60 -34.64
N ASN A 216 -6.22 3.88 -35.80
CA ASN A 216 -5.51 3.78 -37.07
C ASN A 216 -4.89 5.15 -37.36
N ASP A 217 -3.56 5.21 -37.37
CA ASP A 217 -2.82 6.41 -37.76
C ASP A 217 -2.24 6.19 -39.16
N ASP A 218 -2.87 6.83 -40.14
CA ASP A 218 -2.48 6.75 -41.54
C ASP A 218 -1.05 7.26 -41.81
N LYS A 219 -0.41 7.96 -40.85
CA LYS A 219 1.01 8.38 -40.93
C LYS A 219 2.02 7.30 -40.58
N LEU A 220 1.61 6.23 -39.87
CA LEU A 220 2.51 5.19 -39.38
C LEU A 220 2.63 4.00 -40.34
N GLY A 221 1.75 3.91 -41.34
CA GLY A 221 1.92 3.02 -42.50
C GLY A 221 2.66 3.73 -43.64
N PRO A 222 3.37 3.01 -44.53
CA PRO A 222 3.91 3.60 -45.75
C PRO A 222 2.75 4.11 -46.62
N ASN A 223 2.50 5.43 -46.59
CA ASN A 223 1.54 6.25 -47.36
C ASN A 223 0.74 5.50 -48.45
N TYR A 224 -0.19 4.64 -48.04
CA TYR A 224 -0.99 3.87 -48.99
C TYR A 224 -2.30 4.55 -49.32
N ILE A 225 -2.78 5.50 -48.50
CA ILE A 225 -4.06 6.20 -48.70
C ILE A 225 -3.89 7.67 -48.32
N THR A 226 -4.29 8.57 -49.21
CA THR A 226 -4.37 10.02 -48.99
C THR A 226 -5.81 10.46 -49.23
N LYS A 227 -6.45 11.06 -48.22
CA LYS A 227 -7.77 11.70 -48.35
C LYS A 227 -7.57 13.20 -48.64
N MET A 228 -8.21 13.70 -49.68
CA MET A 228 -8.14 15.11 -50.08
C MET A 228 -9.52 15.66 -50.37
N VAL A 229 -9.81 16.86 -49.87
CA VAL A 229 -11.00 17.63 -50.24
C VAL A 229 -10.66 18.43 -51.48
N LEU A 230 -11.55 18.36 -52.47
CA LEU A 230 -11.38 18.99 -53.77
C LEU A 230 -12.23 20.26 -53.87
N ALA A 231 -11.71 21.23 -54.61
CA ALA A 231 -12.42 22.43 -55.02
C ALA A 231 -12.37 22.58 -56.54
N ASN A 232 -13.35 23.29 -57.10
CA ASN A 232 -13.44 23.57 -58.54
C ASN A 232 -13.41 22.29 -59.41
N THR A 233 -14.12 21.24 -58.97
CA THR A 233 -14.15 19.95 -59.65
C THR A 233 -14.91 20.03 -60.98
N ALA A 234 -14.25 19.63 -62.07
CA ALA A 234 -14.81 19.43 -63.39
C ALA A 234 -14.58 17.98 -63.84
N GLY A 235 -15.62 17.33 -64.37
CA GLY A 235 -15.55 15.92 -64.75
C GLY A 235 -15.81 14.97 -63.57
N SER A 236 -15.46 13.69 -63.73
CA SER A 236 -15.70 12.66 -62.71
C SER A 236 -14.40 11.94 -62.38
N PHE A 237 -14.14 11.65 -61.10
CA PHE A 237 -13.09 10.71 -60.68
C PHE A 237 -13.75 9.35 -60.43
N LYS A 238 -13.37 8.32 -61.20
CA LYS A 238 -13.88 6.95 -60.98
C LYS A 238 -12.84 6.12 -60.26
N ALA A 239 -13.31 5.13 -59.49
CA ALA A 239 -12.44 4.15 -58.86
C ALA A 239 -11.52 3.48 -59.89
N GLU A 240 -10.31 3.14 -59.45
CA GLU A 240 -9.22 2.55 -60.23
C GLU A 240 -8.57 3.45 -61.29
N ASP A 241 -9.02 4.71 -61.46
CA ASP A 241 -8.34 5.66 -62.35
C ASP A 241 -7.07 6.22 -61.70
N VAL A 242 -6.08 6.57 -62.51
CA VAL A 242 -4.85 7.21 -62.04
C VAL A 242 -5.06 8.72 -61.96
N VAL A 243 -4.85 9.29 -60.78
CA VAL A 243 -4.85 10.72 -60.53
C VAL A 243 -3.43 11.21 -60.35
N PHE A 244 -3.08 12.29 -61.04
CA PHE A 244 -1.74 12.86 -61.00
C PHE A 244 -1.77 14.38 -60.84
N GLN A 245 -0.73 14.91 -60.19
CA GLN A 245 -0.45 16.32 -60.04
C GLN A 245 0.71 16.69 -60.97
N GLY A 246 0.44 17.49 -62.01
CA GLY A 246 1.44 17.92 -62.98
C GLY A 246 0.87 18.08 -64.40
N THR A 247 1.76 18.22 -65.39
CA THR A 247 1.40 18.45 -66.78
C THR A 247 1.03 17.17 -67.54
N SER A 248 1.58 16.02 -67.14
CA SER A 248 1.25 14.71 -67.71
C SER A 248 1.53 13.59 -66.70
N VAL A 249 0.93 12.40 -66.90
CA VAL A 249 1.17 11.22 -66.05
C VAL A 249 2.66 10.84 -65.99
N ARG A 250 3.42 11.09 -67.07
CA ARG A 250 4.85 10.75 -67.18
C ARG A 250 5.79 11.77 -66.53
N SER A 251 5.30 12.98 -66.28
CA SER A 251 6.05 14.10 -65.72
C SER A 251 5.29 14.69 -64.52
N SER A 252 4.71 13.82 -63.70
CA SER A 252 3.92 14.18 -62.53
C SER A 252 4.81 14.31 -61.30
N ASN A 253 4.50 15.26 -60.42
CA ASN A 253 5.17 15.44 -59.13
C ASN A 253 4.61 14.48 -58.07
N ALA A 254 3.34 14.11 -58.22
CA ALA A 254 2.67 13.11 -57.41
C ALA A 254 1.63 12.38 -58.25
N GLN A 255 1.41 11.10 -57.98
CA GLN A 255 0.38 10.29 -58.61
C GLN A 255 -0.18 9.25 -57.64
N GLY A 256 -1.40 8.77 -57.87
CA GLY A 256 -2.00 7.69 -57.11
C GLY A 256 -3.24 7.14 -57.82
N ILE A 257 -3.87 6.13 -57.25
CA ILE A 257 -5.04 5.45 -57.81
C ILE A 257 -6.27 5.88 -57.03
N VAL A 258 -7.36 6.24 -57.69
CA VAL A 258 -8.62 6.57 -57.00
C VAL A 258 -9.20 5.32 -56.36
N ILE A 259 -9.37 5.33 -55.04
CA ILE A 259 -10.13 4.29 -54.33
C ILE A 259 -11.60 4.66 -54.36
N HIS A 260 -11.92 5.90 -54.00
CA HIS A 260 -13.30 6.39 -53.93
C HIS A 260 -13.36 7.90 -54.12
N TYR A 261 -14.42 8.37 -54.78
CA TYR A 261 -14.74 9.80 -54.90
C TYR A 261 -16.21 10.00 -54.51
N ASN A 262 -16.45 10.84 -53.51
CA ASN A 262 -17.80 11.21 -53.09
C ASN A 262 -18.11 12.64 -53.62
N PRO A 263 -18.99 12.78 -54.62
CA PRO A 263 -19.34 14.08 -55.19
C PRO A 263 -20.22 14.94 -54.27
N GLY A 264 -20.76 14.38 -53.18
CA GLY A 264 -21.60 15.14 -52.24
C GLY A 264 -20.81 16.04 -51.29
N ASN A 265 -19.54 15.73 -51.03
CA ASN A 265 -18.63 16.49 -50.17
C ASN A 265 -17.26 16.73 -50.82
N ASP A 266 -17.15 16.53 -52.13
CA ASP A 266 -15.93 16.64 -52.93
C ASP A 266 -14.71 15.90 -52.33
N LEU A 267 -14.96 14.80 -51.61
CA LEU A 267 -13.92 14.01 -50.95
C LEU A 267 -13.36 12.96 -51.91
N LEU A 268 -12.06 13.05 -52.19
CA LEU A 268 -11.32 12.07 -52.97
C LEU A 268 -10.36 11.28 -52.08
N THR A 269 -10.50 9.96 -52.09
CA THR A 269 -9.60 9.02 -51.43
C THR A 269 -8.72 8.37 -52.48
N VAL A 270 -7.41 8.64 -52.42
CA VAL A 270 -6.42 8.13 -53.37
C VAL A 270 -5.51 7.12 -52.68
N GLY A 271 -5.41 5.93 -53.25
CA GLY A 271 -4.52 4.85 -52.84
C GLY A 271 -3.19 4.82 -53.59
N ALA A 272 -2.24 4.02 -53.10
CA ALA A 272 -0.95 3.73 -53.76
C ALA A 272 -0.21 5.01 -54.23
N THR A 273 -0.22 6.03 -53.37
CA THR A 273 0.32 7.34 -53.70
C THR A 273 1.84 7.32 -53.82
N GLN A 274 2.36 7.85 -54.92
CA GLN A 274 3.77 8.06 -55.21
C GLN A 274 4.03 9.56 -55.28
N GLY A 275 5.06 10.04 -54.58
CA GLY A 275 5.32 11.48 -54.43
C GLY A 275 4.42 12.13 -53.36
N THR A 276 4.44 13.47 -53.29
CA THR A 276 3.70 14.22 -52.27
C THR A 276 2.70 15.17 -52.93
N PHE A 277 1.41 14.91 -52.73
CA PHE A 277 0.35 15.84 -53.14
C PHE A 277 0.45 17.12 -52.31
N ALA A 278 0.26 18.27 -52.95
CA ALA A 278 0.35 19.57 -52.29
C ALA A 278 -0.92 20.40 -52.54
N VAL A 279 -1.41 21.03 -51.47
CA VAL A 279 -2.60 21.90 -51.49
C VAL A 279 -2.44 23.03 -52.52
N ASN A 280 -3.57 23.51 -53.07
CA ASN A 280 -3.67 24.53 -54.12
C ASN A 280 -3.16 24.11 -55.51
N ASN A 281 -2.72 22.86 -55.68
CA ASN A 281 -2.36 22.35 -57.00
C ASN A 281 -3.54 21.66 -57.67
N THR A 282 -3.57 21.75 -59.01
CA THR A 282 -4.53 21.03 -59.83
C THR A 282 -4.12 19.57 -59.99
N ILE A 283 -5.05 18.68 -59.68
CA ILE A 283 -4.96 17.26 -59.99
C ILE A 283 -5.79 16.94 -61.23
N ARG A 284 -5.35 15.94 -61.97
CA ARG A 284 -6.00 15.47 -63.20
C ARG A 284 -6.13 13.95 -63.16
N ALA A 285 -7.27 13.44 -63.57
CA ALA A 285 -7.50 12.02 -63.79
C ALA A 285 -7.04 11.63 -65.20
N ALA A 286 -6.33 10.52 -65.33
CA ALA A 286 -5.72 10.08 -66.58
C ALA A 286 -6.76 9.63 -67.61
N SER A 287 -7.83 8.96 -67.16
CA SER A 287 -8.81 8.32 -68.06
C SER A 287 -10.18 8.98 -68.01
N THR A 288 -10.54 9.59 -66.87
CA THR A 288 -11.92 10.04 -66.62
C THR A 288 -12.15 11.54 -66.81
N ASN A 289 -11.17 12.26 -67.37
CA ASN A 289 -11.20 13.71 -67.60
C ASN A 289 -11.55 14.54 -66.34
N GLY A 290 -11.42 13.96 -65.14
CA GLY A 290 -11.58 14.66 -63.87
C GLY A 290 -10.44 15.67 -63.68
N VAL A 291 -10.78 16.91 -63.35
CA VAL A 291 -9.84 17.98 -63.03
C VAL A 291 -10.37 18.69 -61.80
N ALA A 292 -9.55 18.82 -60.76
CA ALA A 292 -9.92 19.53 -59.55
C ALA A 292 -8.69 20.16 -58.90
N GLN A 293 -8.89 21.12 -58.00
CA GLN A 293 -7.83 21.66 -57.15
C GLN A 293 -7.90 21.02 -55.77
N ILE A 294 -6.75 20.69 -55.19
CA ILE A 294 -6.69 20.20 -53.81
C ILE A 294 -6.92 21.39 -52.86
N GLU A 295 -8.03 21.39 -52.14
CA GLU A 295 -8.35 22.44 -51.16
C GLU A 295 -7.72 22.15 -49.80
N THR A 296 -7.78 20.90 -49.34
CA THR A 296 -7.17 20.47 -48.07
C THR A 296 -6.81 19.00 -48.12
N LEU A 297 -5.69 18.63 -47.50
CA LEU A 297 -5.33 17.24 -47.22
C LEU A 297 -5.86 16.89 -45.83
N LEU A 298 -6.76 15.91 -45.75
CA LEU A 298 -7.30 15.46 -44.47
C LEU A 298 -6.29 14.55 -43.79
N VAL A 299 -6.04 14.85 -42.52
CA VAL A 299 -5.12 14.13 -41.66
C VAL A 299 -5.82 13.93 -40.32
N GLU A 300 -6.86 13.10 -40.33
CA GLU A 300 -7.62 12.79 -39.12
C GLU A 300 -7.26 11.38 -38.66
N GLN A 301 -6.91 11.25 -37.38
CA GLN A 301 -6.75 9.95 -36.75
C GLN A 301 -8.15 9.39 -36.47
N SER A 302 -8.55 8.33 -37.18
CA SER A 302 -9.79 7.62 -36.89
C SER A 302 -9.58 6.69 -35.70
N LYS A 303 -10.43 6.83 -34.69
CA LYS A 303 -10.52 5.83 -33.61
C LYS A 303 -11.22 4.60 -34.18
N THR A 304 -10.50 3.49 -34.32
CA THR A 304 -11.01 2.27 -34.97
C THR A 304 -11.80 1.41 -33.99
N VAL A 305 -11.26 1.22 -32.77
CA VAL A 305 -11.90 0.37 -31.75
C VAL A 305 -11.76 1.01 -30.36
N GLU A 306 -12.85 1.01 -29.60
CA GLU A 306 -12.84 1.21 -28.15
C GLU A 306 -13.22 -0.10 -27.48
N ILE A 307 -12.31 -0.63 -26.66
CA ILE A 307 -12.59 -1.73 -25.75
C ILE A 307 -12.74 -1.13 -24.36
N LYS A 308 -13.97 -1.16 -23.85
CA LYS A 308 -14.32 -0.75 -22.48
C LYS A 308 -14.57 -2.00 -21.65
N ILE A 309 -13.81 -2.16 -20.57
CA ILE A 309 -13.97 -3.30 -19.65
C ILE A 309 -14.42 -2.74 -18.30
N GLU A 310 -15.55 -3.25 -17.79
CA GLU A 310 -16.13 -2.88 -16.50
C GLU A 310 -16.65 -4.11 -15.75
N PRO A 311 -16.59 -4.13 -14.40
CA PRO A 311 -17.21 -5.18 -13.61
C PRO A 311 -18.74 -5.16 -13.75
N ASP A 312 -19.38 -6.33 -13.73
CA ASP A 312 -20.83 -6.48 -13.80
C ASP A 312 -21.38 -7.24 -12.58
N PRO A 313 -22.05 -6.56 -11.62
CA PRO A 313 -22.44 -5.14 -11.62
C PRO A 313 -21.27 -4.21 -11.28
N ILE A 314 -21.38 -2.92 -11.61
CA ILE A 314 -20.31 -1.91 -11.35
C ILE A 314 -19.95 -1.77 -9.86
N THR A 315 -20.81 -2.27 -8.97
CA THR A 315 -20.64 -2.31 -7.52
C THR A 315 -19.87 -3.52 -7.00
N ALA A 316 -19.55 -4.50 -7.86
CA ALA A 316 -18.85 -5.72 -7.48
C ALA A 316 -17.54 -5.41 -6.73
N GLN A 317 -17.29 -6.16 -5.66
CA GLN A 317 -16.10 -6.03 -4.83
C GLN A 317 -15.05 -7.09 -5.20
N PRO A 318 -13.77 -6.87 -4.87
CA PRO A 318 -12.74 -7.88 -5.04
C PRO A 318 -13.09 -9.15 -4.26
N GLY A 319 -13.41 -10.25 -4.96
CA GLY A 319 -13.76 -11.55 -4.37
C GLY A 319 -15.22 -11.98 -4.54
N ASP A 320 -16.09 -11.12 -5.07
CA ASP A 320 -17.44 -11.53 -5.47
C ASP A 320 -17.40 -12.36 -6.76
N ASP A 321 -18.30 -13.33 -6.91
CA ASP A 321 -18.41 -14.22 -8.10
C ASP A 321 -19.12 -13.51 -9.28
N TYR A 322 -18.71 -12.27 -9.54
CA TYR A 322 -19.23 -11.42 -10.60
C TYR A 322 -18.20 -11.27 -11.71
N GLY A 323 -18.67 -11.37 -12.95
CA GLY A 323 -17.83 -11.26 -14.14
C GLY A 323 -17.49 -9.82 -14.50
N TYR A 324 -17.02 -9.64 -15.73
CA TYR A 324 -16.82 -8.34 -16.36
C TYR A 324 -17.62 -8.27 -17.65
N THR A 325 -18.12 -7.08 -17.97
CA THR A 325 -18.68 -6.77 -19.28
C THR A 325 -17.57 -6.12 -20.11
N THR A 326 -17.35 -6.68 -21.31
CA THR A 326 -16.51 -6.07 -22.34
C THR A 326 -17.41 -5.47 -23.39
N THR A 327 -17.43 -4.14 -23.51
CA THR A 327 -18.08 -3.44 -24.60
C THR A 327 -17.04 -3.11 -25.65
N ILE A 328 -17.21 -3.65 -26.86
CA ILE A 328 -16.39 -3.33 -28.02
C ILE A 328 -17.23 -2.42 -28.91
N THR A 329 -16.77 -1.18 -29.10
CA THR A 329 -17.37 -0.24 -30.06
C THR A 329 -16.41 -0.10 -31.23
N GLU A 330 -16.86 -0.49 -32.41
CA GLU A 330 -16.10 -0.39 -33.66
C GLU A 330 -16.67 0.75 -34.51
N TRP A 331 -15.79 1.60 -35.03
CA TRP A 331 -16.15 2.59 -36.04
C TRP A 331 -15.64 2.10 -37.38
N VAL A 332 -16.56 1.68 -38.25
CA VAL A 332 -16.23 1.37 -39.64
C VAL A 332 -15.96 2.69 -40.35
N ASP A 333 -14.81 2.79 -41.01
CA ASP A 333 -14.36 3.98 -41.75
C ASP A 333 -15.53 4.59 -42.55
N THR A 334 -15.89 5.83 -42.22
CA THR A 334 -16.76 6.68 -43.05
C THR A 334 -15.93 7.60 -43.94
#